data_AF-A0A8H7B882-F1
#
_entry.id   AF-A0A8H7B882-F1
#
_cell.length_a   1.000
_cell.length_b   1.000
_cell.length_c   1.000
_cell.angle_alpha   90.00
_cell.angle_beta   90.00
_cell.angle_gamma   90.00
#
_symmetry.space_group_name_H-M   'P 1'
#
loop_
_entity.id
_entity.type
_entity.pdbx_description
1 polymer ?
#
loop_
_entity_poly.entity_id
_entity_poly.type
_entity_poly.pdbx_seq_one_letter_code
_entity_poly.pdbx_strand_id
1 'polypeptide(L)'
;MSAKFMQMLQNMQQRSNRTVEDMRNSDDKLAGMDGMELRGWTQQNPTVPSRDLTDPVGQTILAVFNKEFDALQNYCEMMIKQLGGTEEARETVRQDVYSKKWGPTKTPIYSVLLPALHMLPNNKQDLLGVVRYLVNDLKVPVDGRDVVGSTALFWAISTKPYVQPEFAQILFDAGGSVNTKNRFDATPGAEIAQADIHGDTTKNVQMMKWYIEHGGDVVAKDTDGMNIKTIVEMMGQKLVITVFSKGFWVVTELLKMRLNPNGDASTFPKRSALPHIAGTPKDNAWFWGGHDELGRLNLLTPQRIAKTTQESVKTGESVSLDLPLNIPGPAFFGRKGLKHSIKNIAPGAFDDELAFNTQSSSQWDGFRHFAHPIYNCHYNGVISDEIMADLDNDGEDGEAAPERSRKLGIDAWAKKGIIGRGILLDVYSWVQKSGKAYDPFTKHSITADDLRACAESQGTSFQTGDILLIRTGWLSTYNALSTAQKSDRSTMPLDQHFYAGLDATDSMKDFLYDNYFAAAATDNANFEVWPPESWEGSLHASMLSMWGMPIGELWNLETLAEMCREKGRWEFLVVSKPVDVPGGVGSLPNAVAIF
;
A
#
# COMPACT_ATOMS: atom_id res chain seq x y z
N MET A 1 9.44 -7.57 -39.06
CA MET A 1 8.26 -8.00 -38.26
C MET A 1 8.69 -9.13 -37.33
N SER A 2 8.27 -9.10 -36.07
CA SER A 2 8.60 -10.18 -35.11
C SER A 2 7.83 -11.46 -35.46
N ALA A 3 8.35 -12.62 -35.06
CA ALA A 3 7.65 -13.92 -35.25
C ALA A 3 6.24 -13.93 -34.64
N LYS A 4 6.03 -13.17 -33.56
CA LYS A 4 4.72 -12.98 -32.92
C LYS A 4 3.72 -12.20 -33.79
N PHE A 5 4.19 -11.19 -34.53
CA PHE A 5 3.33 -10.46 -35.47
C PHE A 5 2.86 -11.34 -36.63
N MET A 6 3.73 -12.21 -37.14
CA MET A 6 3.35 -13.19 -38.17
C MET A 6 2.36 -14.23 -37.64
N GLN A 7 2.51 -14.66 -36.37
CA GLN A 7 1.56 -15.57 -35.71
C GLN A 7 0.19 -14.92 -35.47
N MET A 8 0.15 -13.63 -35.11
CA MET A 8 -1.09 -12.84 -34.98
C MET A 8 -1.84 -12.78 -36.32
N LEU A 9 -1.14 -12.46 -37.42
CA LEU A 9 -1.73 -12.44 -38.77
C LEU A 9 -2.26 -13.82 -39.20
N GLN A 10 -1.63 -14.91 -38.76
CA GLN A 10 -2.09 -16.28 -39.01
C GLN A 10 -3.31 -16.68 -38.16
N ASN A 11 -3.51 -16.03 -37.01
CA ASN A 11 -4.63 -16.28 -36.10
C ASN A 11 -5.85 -15.39 -36.35
N MET A 12 -5.75 -14.33 -37.18
CA MET A 12 -6.89 -13.49 -37.51
C MET A 12 -7.97 -14.30 -38.25
N GLN A 13 -9.17 -14.34 -37.68
CA GLN A 13 -10.31 -14.95 -38.34
C GLN A 13 -10.66 -14.20 -39.63
N GLN A 14 -10.95 -14.96 -40.69
CA GLN A 14 -11.42 -14.39 -41.95
C GLN A 14 -12.74 -13.65 -41.74
N ARG A 15 -12.95 -12.62 -42.55
CA ARG A 15 -14.18 -11.81 -42.58
C ARG A 15 -15.41 -12.71 -42.65
N SER A 16 -16.39 -12.48 -41.78
CA SER A 16 -17.66 -13.20 -41.85
C SER A 16 -18.57 -12.62 -42.94
N ASN A 17 -19.73 -13.23 -43.17
CA ASN A 17 -20.76 -12.69 -44.07
C ASN A 17 -21.61 -11.57 -43.43
N ARG A 18 -21.27 -11.11 -42.21
CA ARG A 18 -22.03 -10.08 -41.50
C ARG A 18 -21.75 -8.69 -42.06
N THR A 19 -22.79 -7.89 -42.17
CA THR A 19 -22.67 -6.46 -42.48
C THR A 19 -22.34 -5.65 -41.22
N VAL A 20 -21.85 -4.41 -41.39
CA VAL A 20 -21.68 -3.48 -40.26
C VAL A 20 -23.00 -3.21 -39.54
N GLU A 21 -24.11 -3.23 -40.24
CA GLU A 21 -25.44 -3.07 -39.64
C GLU A 21 -25.79 -4.24 -38.73
N ASP A 22 -25.50 -5.47 -39.15
CA ASP A 22 -25.67 -6.68 -38.32
C ASP A 22 -24.82 -6.60 -37.04
N MET A 23 -23.59 -6.06 -37.14
CA MET A 23 -22.70 -5.89 -35.98
C MET A 23 -23.17 -4.78 -35.03
N ARG A 24 -23.77 -3.70 -35.52
CA ARG A 24 -24.28 -2.59 -34.69
C ARG A 24 -25.55 -2.96 -33.92
N ASN A 25 -26.31 -3.91 -34.45
CA ASN A 25 -27.58 -4.37 -33.88
C ASN A 25 -27.41 -5.55 -32.91
N SER A 26 -26.17 -5.94 -32.60
CA SER A 26 -25.84 -6.99 -31.64
C SER A 26 -24.82 -6.51 -30.60
N ASP A 27 -24.75 -7.20 -29.46
CA ASP A 27 -23.77 -6.97 -28.38
C ASP A 27 -22.77 -8.14 -28.24
N ASP A 28 -22.74 -9.03 -29.24
CA ASP A 28 -21.84 -10.18 -29.25
C ASP A 28 -20.37 -9.77 -29.42
N LYS A 29 -19.48 -10.67 -29.01
CA LYS A 29 -18.04 -10.50 -29.17
C LYS A 29 -17.66 -10.56 -30.64
N LEU A 30 -16.72 -9.72 -31.04
CA LEU A 30 -16.19 -9.60 -32.39
C LEU A 30 -14.69 -9.90 -32.38
N ALA A 31 -14.20 -10.60 -33.40
CA ALA A 31 -12.79 -10.96 -33.57
C ALA A 31 -12.34 -10.73 -35.02
N GLY A 32 -11.03 -10.63 -35.27
CA GLY A 32 -10.50 -10.49 -36.62
C GLY A 32 -11.09 -9.33 -37.43
N MET A 33 -11.40 -9.58 -38.71
CA MET A 33 -11.82 -8.54 -39.66
C MET A 33 -13.14 -7.84 -39.30
N ASP A 34 -14.09 -8.56 -38.71
CA ASP A 34 -15.38 -8.00 -38.28
C ASP A 34 -15.18 -6.89 -37.24
N GLY A 35 -14.26 -7.10 -36.29
CA GLY A 35 -13.92 -6.09 -35.29
C GLY A 35 -13.21 -4.87 -35.87
N MET A 36 -12.31 -5.08 -36.84
CA MET A 36 -11.65 -4.00 -37.56
C MET A 36 -12.64 -3.15 -38.36
N GLU A 37 -13.62 -3.77 -39.01
CA GLU A 37 -14.65 -3.07 -39.79
C GLU A 37 -15.56 -2.20 -38.91
N LEU A 38 -16.02 -2.73 -37.77
CA LEU A 38 -16.82 -1.93 -36.84
C LEU A 38 -16.01 -0.75 -36.29
N ARG A 39 -14.75 -0.96 -35.87
CA ARG A 39 -13.86 0.13 -35.41
C ARG A 39 -13.68 1.20 -36.49
N GLY A 40 -13.35 0.81 -37.72
CA GLY A 40 -13.19 1.74 -38.85
C GLY A 40 -14.48 2.52 -39.15
N TRP A 41 -15.64 1.85 -39.08
CA TRP A 41 -16.93 2.50 -39.29
C TRP A 41 -17.25 3.54 -38.21
N THR A 42 -16.96 3.27 -36.94
CA THR A 42 -17.21 4.23 -35.84
C THR A 42 -16.40 5.52 -35.99
N GLN A 43 -15.17 5.43 -36.54
CA GLN A 43 -14.34 6.61 -36.82
C GLN A 43 -14.94 7.49 -37.93
N GLN A 44 -15.58 6.88 -38.92
CA GLN A 44 -16.23 7.60 -40.03
C GLN A 44 -17.62 8.14 -39.65
N ASN A 45 -18.25 7.59 -38.62
CA ASN A 45 -19.62 7.90 -38.22
C ASN A 45 -19.73 8.26 -36.72
N PRO A 46 -18.98 9.27 -36.23
CA PRO A 46 -19.02 9.63 -34.82
C PRO A 46 -20.38 10.20 -34.42
N THR A 47 -20.69 10.11 -33.12
CA THR A 47 -21.78 10.90 -32.53
C THR A 47 -21.36 12.36 -32.52
N VAL A 48 -22.18 13.21 -33.14
CA VAL A 48 -21.97 14.66 -33.26
C VAL A 48 -23.00 15.34 -32.36
N PRO A 49 -22.58 15.98 -31.24
CA PRO A 49 -23.50 16.53 -30.27
C PRO A 49 -24.61 17.41 -30.86
N SER A 50 -24.25 18.39 -31.69
CA SER A 50 -25.22 19.32 -32.31
C SER A 50 -26.21 18.67 -33.28
N ARG A 51 -25.90 17.47 -33.79
CA ARG A 51 -26.76 16.70 -34.70
C ARG A 51 -27.63 15.70 -33.93
N ASP A 52 -27.05 15.04 -32.92
CA ASP A 52 -27.60 13.80 -32.37
C ASP A 52 -28.30 13.97 -31.01
N LEU A 53 -27.94 14.98 -30.22
CA LEU A 53 -28.53 15.24 -28.89
C LEU A 53 -29.87 15.98 -29.02
N THR A 54 -30.88 15.29 -29.55
CA THR A 54 -32.17 15.91 -29.91
C THR A 54 -33.25 15.78 -28.83
N ASP A 55 -33.12 14.83 -27.90
CA ASP A 55 -34.06 14.67 -26.79
C ASP A 55 -33.79 15.69 -25.66
N PRO A 56 -34.73 15.88 -24.72
CA PRO A 56 -34.57 16.88 -23.66
C PRO A 56 -33.30 16.75 -22.81
N VAL A 57 -32.86 15.52 -22.46
CA VAL A 57 -31.61 15.32 -21.71
C VAL A 57 -30.43 15.72 -22.58
N GLY A 58 -30.42 15.31 -23.85
CA GLY A 58 -29.41 15.72 -24.83
C GLY A 58 -29.32 17.25 -24.98
N GLN A 59 -30.44 17.95 -25.05
CA GLN A 59 -30.46 19.42 -25.15
C GLN A 59 -29.84 20.10 -23.92
N THR A 60 -30.01 19.55 -22.72
CA THR A 60 -29.33 20.10 -21.53
C THR A 60 -27.82 19.90 -21.58
N ILE A 61 -27.33 18.81 -22.19
CA ILE A 61 -25.90 18.59 -22.40
C ILE A 61 -25.35 19.59 -23.43
N LEU A 62 -26.12 19.93 -24.47
CA LEU A 62 -25.76 21.01 -25.40
C LEU A 62 -25.67 22.37 -24.70
N ALA A 63 -26.59 22.65 -23.77
CA ALA A 63 -26.52 23.85 -22.94
C ALA A 63 -25.24 23.87 -22.06
N VAL A 64 -24.88 22.74 -21.46
CA VAL A 64 -23.60 22.56 -20.73
C VAL A 64 -22.40 22.87 -21.63
N PHE A 65 -22.41 22.45 -22.91
CA PHE A 65 -21.35 22.78 -23.87
C PHE A 65 -21.31 24.27 -24.25
N ASN A 66 -22.44 24.97 -24.10
CA ASN A 66 -22.55 26.42 -24.20
C ASN A 66 -22.33 27.14 -22.86
N LYS A 67 -21.74 26.47 -21.87
CA LYS A 67 -21.36 26.98 -20.54
C LYS A 67 -22.53 27.21 -19.56
N GLU A 68 -23.68 26.62 -19.82
CA GLU A 68 -24.79 26.56 -18.87
C GLU A 68 -24.66 25.29 -18.02
N PHE A 69 -23.68 25.26 -17.11
CA PHE A 69 -23.29 24.04 -16.38
C PHE A 69 -24.40 23.50 -15.46
N ASP A 70 -25.31 24.35 -15.00
CA ASP A 70 -26.44 23.95 -14.15
C ASP A 70 -27.62 23.36 -14.94
N ALA A 71 -27.61 23.44 -16.27
CA ALA A 71 -28.79 23.11 -17.11
C ALA A 71 -29.29 21.66 -16.90
N LEU A 72 -28.36 20.70 -16.84
CA LEU A 72 -28.70 19.29 -16.65
C LEU A 72 -29.24 19.03 -15.23
N GLN A 73 -28.60 19.59 -14.20
CA GLN A 73 -29.05 19.46 -12.82
C GLN A 73 -30.43 20.09 -12.65
N ASN A 74 -30.63 21.32 -13.15
CA ASN A 74 -31.91 22.02 -13.08
C ASN A 74 -33.03 21.23 -13.75
N TYR A 75 -32.77 20.65 -14.94
CA TYR A 75 -33.74 19.80 -15.61
C TYR A 75 -34.07 18.55 -14.79
N CYS A 76 -33.06 17.85 -14.27
CA CYS A 76 -33.27 16.64 -13.46
C CYS A 76 -34.08 16.94 -12.20
N GLU A 77 -33.71 17.97 -11.43
CA GLU A 77 -34.44 18.35 -10.20
C GLU A 77 -35.85 18.88 -10.49
N MET A 78 -36.04 19.59 -11.61
CA MET A 78 -37.38 19.97 -12.07
C MET A 78 -38.25 18.73 -12.37
N MET A 79 -37.71 17.75 -13.09
CA MET A 79 -38.42 16.51 -13.42
C MET A 79 -38.74 15.69 -12.16
N ILE A 80 -37.79 15.56 -11.23
CA ILE A 80 -38.00 14.90 -9.94
C ILE A 80 -39.15 15.56 -9.19
N LYS A 81 -39.18 16.90 -9.15
CA LYS A 81 -40.25 17.67 -8.51
C LYS A 81 -41.60 17.47 -9.20
N GLN A 82 -41.65 17.48 -10.54
CA GLN A 82 -42.88 17.23 -11.30
C GLN A 82 -43.44 15.82 -11.07
N LEU A 83 -42.56 14.84 -10.82
CA LEU A 83 -42.92 13.46 -10.49
C LEU A 83 -43.22 13.24 -8.99
N GLY A 84 -43.29 14.31 -8.19
CA GLY A 84 -43.70 14.25 -6.78
C GLY A 84 -42.56 14.30 -5.76
N GLY A 85 -41.30 14.41 -6.18
CA GLY A 85 -40.16 14.67 -5.31
C GLY A 85 -39.72 13.51 -4.41
N THR A 86 -40.16 12.28 -4.71
CA THR A 86 -39.81 11.08 -3.94
C THR A 86 -38.53 10.40 -4.44
N GLU A 87 -38.03 9.39 -3.72
CA GLU A 87 -36.89 8.61 -4.21
C GLU A 87 -37.26 7.78 -5.46
N GLU A 88 -38.52 7.36 -5.61
CA GLU A 88 -39.01 6.70 -6.83
C GLU A 88 -39.00 7.66 -8.04
N ALA A 89 -39.33 8.93 -7.82
CA ALA A 89 -39.19 9.97 -8.83
C ALA A 89 -37.72 10.18 -9.22
N ARG A 90 -36.82 10.22 -8.23
CA ARG A 90 -35.37 10.31 -8.44
C ARG A 90 -34.82 9.10 -9.20
N GLU A 91 -35.25 7.88 -8.86
CA GLU A 91 -34.92 6.66 -9.60
C GLU A 91 -35.42 6.72 -11.05
N THR A 92 -36.65 7.19 -11.28
CA THR A 92 -37.21 7.32 -12.64
C THR A 92 -36.36 8.25 -13.50
N VAL A 93 -35.97 9.41 -12.98
CA VAL A 93 -35.09 10.35 -13.69
C VAL A 93 -33.69 9.79 -13.89
N ARG A 94 -33.12 9.12 -12.87
CA ARG A 94 -31.83 8.41 -12.96
C ARG A 94 -31.84 7.39 -14.10
N GLN A 95 -32.88 6.57 -14.20
CA GLN A 95 -33.03 5.57 -15.26
C GLN A 95 -33.23 6.20 -16.64
N ASP A 96 -34.01 7.29 -16.75
CA ASP A 96 -34.17 8.00 -18.02
C ASP A 96 -32.81 8.52 -18.53
N VAL A 97 -32.04 9.17 -17.65
CA VAL A 97 -30.70 9.70 -17.96
C VAL A 97 -29.73 8.56 -18.33
N TYR A 98 -29.71 7.46 -17.57
CA TYR A 98 -28.86 6.30 -17.83
C TYR A 98 -29.16 5.62 -19.18
N SER A 99 -30.46 5.53 -19.52
CA SER A 99 -30.94 4.84 -20.73
C SER A 99 -30.57 5.57 -22.03
N LYS A 100 -30.27 6.87 -21.98
CA LYS A 100 -29.96 7.65 -23.18
C LYS A 100 -28.70 7.13 -23.86
N LYS A 101 -28.81 6.93 -25.18
CA LYS A 101 -27.72 6.61 -26.10
C LYS A 101 -27.88 7.48 -27.34
N TRP A 102 -26.84 8.23 -27.69
CA TRP A 102 -26.91 9.18 -28.80
C TRP A 102 -26.13 8.73 -30.02
N GLY A 103 -26.62 9.15 -31.19
CA GLY A 103 -25.93 9.06 -32.46
C GLY A 103 -25.66 7.63 -32.96
N PRO A 104 -24.91 7.50 -34.06
CA PRO A 104 -24.66 6.21 -34.72
C PRO A 104 -23.87 5.23 -33.85
N THR A 105 -23.08 5.73 -32.90
CA THR A 105 -22.23 4.95 -31.99
C THR A 105 -22.89 4.60 -30.66
N LYS A 106 -24.19 4.92 -30.47
CA LYS A 106 -24.93 4.67 -29.22
C LYS A 106 -24.19 5.22 -27.98
N THR A 107 -23.66 6.44 -28.07
CA THR A 107 -22.78 7.00 -27.03
C THR A 107 -23.55 7.28 -25.73
N PRO A 108 -23.11 6.76 -24.58
CA PRO A 108 -23.73 7.04 -23.27
C PRO A 108 -23.33 8.41 -22.71
N ILE A 109 -24.06 8.90 -21.70
CA ILE A 109 -23.94 10.26 -21.16
C ILE A 109 -22.52 10.65 -20.75
N TYR A 110 -21.84 9.83 -19.97
CA TYR A 110 -20.47 10.10 -19.56
C TYR A 110 -19.49 10.16 -20.74
N SER A 111 -19.70 9.32 -21.77
CA SER A 111 -18.86 9.33 -22.98
C SER A 111 -19.11 10.57 -23.85
N VAL A 112 -20.30 11.18 -23.78
CA VAL A 112 -20.58 12.46 -24.45
C VAL A 112 -19.91 13.63 -23.73
N LEU A 113 -19.82 13.60 -22.40
CA LEU A 113 -19.16 14.64 -21.60
C LEU A 113 -17.62 14.61 -21.71
N LEU A 114 -17.03 13.44 -21.95
CA LEU A 114 -15.58 13.26 -22.01
C LEU A 114 -14.87 14.20 -23.02
N PRO A 115 -15.31 14.35 -24.28
CA PRO A 115 -14.74 15.33 -25.21
C PRO A 115 -14.79 16.78 -24.72
N ALA A 116 -15.84 17.19 -24.00
CA ALA A 116 -15.99 18.56 -23.55
C ALA A 116 -14.91 18.97 -22.54
N LEU A 117 -14.49 18.05 -21.68
CA LEU A 117 -13.36 18.25 -20.75
C LEU A 117 -12.04 18.56 -21.47
N HIS A 118 -11.90 18.11 -22.72
CA HIS A 118 -10.76 18.44 -23.55
C HIS A 118 -10.94 19.76 -24.31
N MET A 119 -12.13 19.99 -24.87
CA MET A 119 -12.41 21.17 -25.70
C MET A 119 -12.57 22.47 -24.88
N LEU A 120 -12.98 22.36 -23.61
CA LEU A 120 -13.24 23.50 -22.71
C LEU A 120 -12.37 23.43 -21.45
N PRO A 121 -11.02 23.47 -21.56
CA PRO A 121 -10.12 23.25 -20.43
C PRO A 121 -10.28 24.28 -19.30
N ASN A 122 -10.65 25.52 -19.63
CA ASN A 122 -10.89 26.59 -18.65
C ASN A 122 -12.16 26.37 -17.81
N ASN A 123 -13.04 25.47 -18.26
CA ASN A 123 -14.29 25.12 -17.58
C ASN A 123 -14.26 23.69 -17.05
N LYS A 124 -13.06 23.10 -16.91
CA LYS A 124 -12.89 21.72 -16.46
C LYS A 124 -13.59 21.47 -15.13
N GLN A 125 -13.44 22.36 -14.15
CA GLN A 125 -14.05 22.16 -12.84
C GLN A 125 -15.58 22.23 -12.88
N ASP A 126 -16.15 23.12 -13.70
CA ASP A 126 -17.59 23.21 -13.89
C ASP A 126 -18.13 21.91 -14.55
N LEU A 127 -17.45 21.43 -15.60
CA LEU A 127 -17.79 20.16 -16.26
C LEU A 127 -17.65 18.95 -15.32
N LEU A 128 -16.61 18.91 -14.47
CA LEU A 128 -16.49 17.89 -13.43
C LEU A 128 -17.60 18.02 -12.38
N GLY A 129 -18.10 19.24 -12.11
CA GLY A 129 -19.28 19.48 -11.29
C GLY A 129 -20.52 18.76 -11.83
N VAL A 130 -20.77 18.85 -13.14
CA VAL A 130 -21.85 18.12 -13.83
C VAL A 130 -21.70 16.60 -13.64
N VAL A 131 -20.46 16.10 -13.74
CA VAL A 131 -20.17 14.66 -13.57
C VAL A 131 -20.37 14.22 -12.12
N ARG A 132 -19.94 15.03 -11.14
CA ARG A 132 -20.16 14.76 -9.71
C ARG A 132 -21.64 14.75 -9.37
N TYR A 133 -22.44 15.66 -9.93
CA TYR A 133 -23.89 15.62 -9.76
C TYR A 133 -24.47 14.29 -10.27
N LEU A 134 -24.12 13.88 -11.49
CA LEU A 134 -24.60 12.63 -12.05
C LEU A 134 -24.21 11.41 -11.20
N VAL A 135 -22.97 11.35 -10.72
CA VAL A 135 -22.43 10.20 -9.97
C VAL A 135 -22.86 10.18 -8.50
N ASN A 136 -22.75 11.31 -7.78
CA ASN A 136 -22.91 11.34 -6.33
C ASN A 136 -24.35 11.65 -5.93
N ASP A 137 -24.99 12.62 -6.59
CA ASP A 137 -26.30 13.13 -6.21
C ASP A 137 -27.42 12.37 -6.91
N LEU A 138 -27.37 12.29 -8.24
CA LEU A 138 -28.35 11.56 -9.04
C LEU A 138 -28.06 10.06 -9.05
N LYS A 139 -26.81 9.62 -8.79
CA LYS A 139 -26.38 8.20 -8.75
C LYS A 139 -26.62 7.42 -10.05
N VAL A 140 -26.37 8.06 -11.18
CA VAL A 140 -26.44 7.42 -12.50
C VAL A 140 -25.32 6.38 -12.64
N PRO A 141 -25.62 5.13 -13.04
CA PRO A 141 -24.59 4.10 -13.21
C PRO A 141 -23.58 4.46 -14.30
N VAL A 142 -22.31 4.15 -14.06
CA VAL A 142 -21.17 4.53 -14.91
C VAL A 142 -20.75 3.46 -15.93
N ASP A 143 -21.46 2.33 -15.98
CA ASP A 143 -21.16 1.15 -16.79
C ASP A 143 -21.81 1.18 -18.20
N GLY A 144 -22.43 2.31 -18.57
CA GLY A 144 -23.01 2.50 -19.89
C GLY A 144 -21.98 2.29 -21.00
N ARG A 145 -22.34 1.50 -22.01
CA ARG A 145 -21.45 1.12 -23.12
C ARG A 145 -21.88 1.76 -24.44
N ASP A 146 -20.90 2.04 -25.29
CA ASP A 146 -21.10 2.40 -26.69
C ASP A 146 -21.22 1.17 -27.61
N VAL A 147 -21.34 1.39 -28.92
CA VAL A 147 -21.50 0.32 -29.92
C VAL A 147 -20.33 -0.66 -30.00
N VAL A 148 -19.13 -0.28 -29.53
CA VAL A 148 -17.97 -1.17 -29.44
C VAL A 148 -17.84 -1.84 -28.07
N GLY A 149 -18.74 -1.55 -27.14
CA GLY A 149 -18.79 -2.14 -25.81
C GLY A 149 -17.90 -1.44 -24.78
N SER A 150 -17.40 -0.25 -25.07
CA SER A 150 -16.51 0.52 -24.19
C SER A 150 -17.30 1.49 -23.32
N THR A 151 -16.87 1.68 -22.07
CA THR A 151 -17.45 2.64 -21.12
C THR A 151 -16.76 3.99 -21.20
N ALA A 152 -17.31 5.00 -20.54
CA ALA A 152 -16.64 6.30 -20.43
C ALA A 152 -15.31 6.21 -19.67
N LEU A 153 -15.22 5.38 -18.62
CA LEU A 153 -13.98 5.12 -17.90
C LEU A 153 -12.93 4.48 -18.81
N PHE A 154 -13.34 3.53 -19.65
CA PHE A 154 -12.46 2.91 -20.64
C PHE A 154 -11.80 3.98 -21.53
N TRP A 155 -12.60 4.88 -22.10
CA TRP A 155 -12.12 5.93 -23.00
C TRP A 155 -11.33 7.03 -22.29
N ALA A 156 -11.68 7.37 -21.05
CA ALA A 156 -11.02 8.41 -20.27
C ALA A 156 -9.54 8.09 -19.97
N ILE A 157 -9.17 6.80 -20.02
CA ILE A 157 -7.83 6.33 -19.70
C ILE A 157 -7.08 5.74 -20.90
N SER A 158 -7.77 5.34 -21.98
CA SER A 158 -7.18 4.69 -23.16
C SER A 158 -6.31 5.59 -24.06
N THR A 159 -5.98 6.80 -23.60
CA THR A 159 -5.16 7.85 -24.25
C THR A 159 -5.52 8.26 -25.68
N LYS A 160 -6.61 7.72 -26.23
CA LYS A 160 -7.21 8.06 -27.53
C LYS A 160 -8.71 8.32 -27.38
N PRO A 161 -9.25 9.44 -27.87
CA PRO A 161 -8.54 10.67 -28.27
C PRO A 161 -8.18 11.58 -27.07
N TYR A 162 -8.82 11.39 -25.91
CA TYR A 162 -8.69 12.30 -24.76
C TYR A 162 -8.38 11.52 -23.49
N VAL A 163 -7.32 11.92 -22.79
CA VAL A 163 -7.02 11.45 -21.44
C VAL A 163 -7.56 12.44 -20.41
N GLN A 164 -8.35 11.96 -19.45
CA GLN A 164 -8.93 12.79 -18.41
C GLN A 164 -8.85 12.07 -17.04
N PRO A 165 -7.71 12.16 -16.32
CA PRO A 165 -7.47 11.38 -15.10
C PRO A 165 -8.46 11.69 -13.97
N GLU A 166 -8.77 12.98 -13.74
CA GLU A 166 -9.74 13.39 -12.70
C GLU A 166 -11.16 12.88 -13.00
N PHE A 167 -11.56 12.88 -14.28
CA PHE A 167 -12.83 12.32 -14.71
C PHE A 167 -12.85 10.78 -14.57
N ALA A 168 -11.77 10.12 -14.96
CA ALA A 168 -11.60 8.68 -14.77
C ALA A 168 -11.68 8.30 -13.28
N GLN A 169 -11.06 9.07 -12.39
CA GLN A 169 -11.13 8.84 -10.94
C GLN A 169 -12.55 8.93 -10.43
N ILE A 170 -13.32 9.96 -10.81
CA ILE A 170 -14.72 10.10 -10.39
C ILE A 170 -15.56 8.90 -10.84
N LEU A 171 -15.38 8.42 -12.08
CA LEU A 171 -16.11 7.25 -12.57
C LEU A 171 -15.65 5.95 -11.89
N PHE A 172 -14.37 5.83 -11.54
CA PHE A 172 -13.85 4.67 -10.81
C PHE A 172 -14.40 4.62 -9.38
N ASP A 173 -14.36 5.74 -8.66
CA ASP A 173 -14.89 5.88 -7.30
C ASP A 173 -16.40 5.59 -7.25
N ALA A 174 -17.10 5.83 -8.37
CA ALA A 174 -18.51 5.48 -8.58
C ALA A 174 -18.80 3.98 -8.79
N GLY A 175 -17.77 3.12 -8.78
CA GLY A 175 -17.89 1.69 -9.03
C GLY A 175 -17.58 1.27 -10.48
N GLY A 176 -17.04 2.16 -11.31
CA GLY A 176 -16.57 1.84 -12.65
C GLY A 176 -15.35 0.91 -12.62
N SER A 177 -15.35 -0.12 -13.48
CA SER A 177 -14.24 -1.08 -13.53
C SER A 177 -13.24 -0.76 -14.63
N VAL A 178 -11.96 -0.62 -14.26
CA VAL A 178 -10.86 -0.54 -15.24
C VAL A 178 -10.70 -1.83 -16.04
N ASN A 179 -11.22 -2.96 -15.55
CA ASN A 179 -11.16 -4.25 -16.23
C ASN A 179 -12.33 -4.51 -17.18
N THR A 180 -13.15 -3.49 -17.44
CA THR A 180 -14.24 -3.62 -18.40
C THR A 180 -13.68 -3.97 -19.78
N LYS A 181 -14.14 -5.12 -20.30
CA LYS A 181 -13.82 -5.57 -21.65
C LYS A 181 -14.83 -5.04 -22.65
N ASN A 182 -14.32 -4.49 -23.75
CA ASN A 182 -15.13 -4.13 -24.90
C ASN A 182 -15.50 -5.37 -25.72
N ARG A 183 -16.18 -5.20 -26.86
CA ARG A 183 -16.63 -6.32 -27.72
C ARG A 183 -15.48 -7.12 -28.35
N PHE A 184 -14.24 -6.65 -28.23
CA PHE A 184 -13.03 -7.32 -28.72
C PHE A 184 -12.27 -8.03 -27.59
N ASP A 185 -12.88 -8.18 -26.41
CA ASP A 185 -12.23 -8.62 -25.16
C ASP A 185 -11.02 -7.79 -24.73
N ALA A 186 -10.82 -6.61 -25.34
CA ALA A 186 -9.73 -5.70 -24.99
C ALA A 186 -10.08 -4.90 -23.74
N THR A 187 -9.09 -4.75 -22.86
CA THR A 187 -9.14 -3.83 -21.71
C THR A 187 -8.64 -2.45 -22.14
N PRO A 188 -8.94 -1.38 -21.39
CA PRO A 188 -8.39 -0.06 -21.71
C PRO A 188 -6.86 -0.04 -21.62
N GLY A 189 -6.25 -0.89 -20.80
CA GLY A 189 -4.80 -1.10 -20.80
C GLY A 189 -4.25 -1.60 -22.14
N ALA A 190 -4.97 -2.50 -22.84
CA ALA A 190 -4.57 -2.92 -24.18
C ALA A 190 -4.58 -1.74 -25.17
N GLU A 191 -5.54 -0.82 -25.05
CA GLU A 191 -5.60 0.39 -25.89
C GLU A 191 -4.48 1.39 -25.56
N ILE A 192 -4.15 1.59 -24.27
CA ILE A 192 -3.00 2.42 -23.84
C ILE A 192 -1.70 1.88 -24.45
N ALA A 193 -1.53 0.56 -24.45
CA ALA A 193 -0.38 -0.11 -25.04
C ALA A 193 -0.32 0.00 -26.56
N GLN A 194 -1.47 0.21 -27.22
CA GLN A 194 -1.58 0.40 -28.67
C GLN A 194 -1.46 1.86 -29.13
N ALA A 195 -1.22 2.82 -28.22
CA ALA A 195 -1.13 4.23 -28.56
C ALA A 195 0.17 4.59 -29.29
N ASP A 196 0.07 5.55 -30.22
CA ASP A 196 1.12 5.92 -31.18
C ASP A 196 2.49 6.08 -30.50
N ILE A 197 3.44 5.25 -30.93
CA ILE A 197 4.82 5.19 -30.43
C ILE A 197 5.71 6.27 -31.06
N HIS A 198 5.18 7.07 -32.00
CA HIS A 198 5.88 8.16 -32.64
C HIS A 198 5.57 9.50 -31.94
N GLY A 199 6.10 9.71 -30.74
CA GLY A 199 5.93 10.98 -30.01
C GLY A 199 6.31 10.96 -28.54
N ASP A 200 5.78 11.93 -27.78
CA ASP A 200 5.83 11.95 -26.32
C ASP A 200 4.87 10.89 -25.75
N THR A 201 5.44 9.91 -25.05
CA THR A 201 4.70 8.78 -24.48
C THR A 201 4.39 8.94 -23.00
N THR A 202 4.73 10.08 -22.38
CA THR A 202 4.59 10.34 -20.95
C THR A 202 3.16 10.13 -20.47
N LYS A 203 2.16 10.50 -21.28
CA LYS A 203 0.73 10.29 -20.97
C LYS A 203 0.33 8.82 -20.96
N ASN A 204 0.83 8.02 -21.91
CA ASN A 204 0.57 6.58 -21.97
C ASN A 204 1.20 5.87 -20.77
N VAL A 205 2.40 6.30 -20.38
CA VAL A 205 3.08 5.83 -19.17
C VAL A 205 2.27 6.14 -17.92
N GLN A 206 1.84 7.40 -17.75
CA GLN A 206 1.05 7.83 -16.60
C GLN A 206 -0.28 7.07 -16.52
N MET A 207 -0.98 6.89 -17.64
CA MET A 207 -2.25 6.15 -17.63
C MET A 207 -2.08 4.66 -17.49
N MET A 208 -0.98 4.05 -17.98
CA MET A 208 -0.70 2.64 -17.70
C MET A 208 -0.41 2.43 -16.22
N LYS A 209 0.34 3.35 -15.58
CA LYS A 209 0.53 3.35 -14.12
C LYS A 209 -0.82 3.46 -13.40
N TRP A 210 -1.64 4.44 -13.77
CA TRP A 210 -2.96 4.64 -13.18
C TRP A 210 -3.86 3.40 -13.36
N TYR A 211 -3.94 2.83 -14.58
CA TYR A 211 -4.70 1.61 -14.88
C TYR A 211 -4.28 0.45 -13.97
N ILE A 212 -2.98 0.27 -13.77
CA ILE A 212 -2.40 -0.75 -12.90
C ILE A 212 -2.72 -0.49 -11.43
N GLU A 213 -2.51 0.74 -10.94
CA GLU A 213 -2.81 1.15 -9.56
C GLU A 213 -4.29 0.90 -9.21
N HIS A 214 -5.18 1.01 -10.19
CA HIS A 214 -6.62 0.79 -10.05
C HIS A 214 -7.05 -0.66 -10.29
N GLY A 215 -6.11 -1.62 -10.27
CA GLY A 215 -6.39 -3.05 -10.36
C GLY A 215 -6.51 -3.60 -11.79
N GLY A 216 -5.97 -2.90 -12.77
CA GLY A 216 -5.99 -3.26 -14.18
C GLY A 216 -5.31 -4.60 -14.50
N ASP A 217 -5.98 -5.46 -15.25
CA ASP A 217 -5.49 -6.75 -15.69
C ASP A 217 -4.56 -6.58 -16.90
N VAL A 218 -3.28 -6.91 -16.70
CA VAL A 218 -2.23 -6.81 -17.73
C VAL A 218 -1.96 -8.13 -18.46
N VAL A 219 -2.52 -9.23 -17.96
CA VAL A 219 -2.35 -10.58 -18.53
C VAL A 219 -3.58 -11.06 -19.29
N ALA A 220 -4.73 -10.41 -19.10
CA ALA A 220 -5.94 -10.62 -19.87
C ALA A 220 -5.63 -10.64 -21.37
N LYS A 221 -6.09 -11.70 -22.03
CA LYS A 221 -6.04 -11.82 -23.48
C LYS A 221 -7.32 -11.25 -24.10
N ASP A 222 -7.15 -10.55 -25.20
CA ASP A 222 -8.23 -10.15 -26.11
C ASP A 222 -8.65 -11.33 -27.02
N THR A 223 -9.61 -11.09 -27.91
CA THR A 223 -10.14 -12.12 -28.83
C THR A 223 -9.08 -12.65 -29.80
N ASP A 224 -8.01 -11.89 -30.05
CA ASP A 224 -6.92 -12.27 -30.95
C ASP A 224 -5.75 -12.93 -30.18
N GLY A 225 -5.94 -13.19 -28.88
CA GLY A 225 -4.99 -13.88 -28.01
C GLY A 225 -3.85 -13.00 -27.49
N MET A 226 -3.96 -11.69 -27.68
CA MET A 226 -2.96 -10.70 -27.32
C MET A 226 -3.22 -10.18 -25.90
N ASN A 227 -2.15 -10.07 -25.10
CA ASN A 227 -2.19 -9.37 -23.82
C ASN A 227 -1.30 -8.12 -23.87
N ILE A 228 -1.42 -7.26 -22.86
CA ILE A 228 -0.70 -5.98 -22.79
C ILE A 228 0.80 -6.17 -23.00
N LYS A 229 1.40 -7.18 -22.36
CA LYS A 229 2.82 -7.51 -22.53
C LYS A 229 3.18 -7.81 -23.99
N THR A 230 2.37 -8.63 -24.66
CA THR A 230 2.60 -9.02 -26.06
C THR A 230 2.46 -7.83 -27.00
N ILE A 231 1.47 -6.96 -26.75
CA ILE A 231 1.25 -5.71 -27.49
C ILE A 231 2.47 -4.79 -27.34
N VAL A 232 2.93 -4.57 -26.10
CA VAL A 232 4.09 -3.72 -25.78
C VAL A 232 5.38 -4.26 -26.41
N GLU A 233 5.61 -5.57 -26.36
CA GLU A 233 6.76 -6.22 -27.00
C GLU A 233 6.71 -6.11 -28.54
N MET A 234 5.50 -6.15 -29.13
CA MET A 234 5.32 -6.04 -30.58
C MET A 234 5.49 -4.61 -31.10
N MET A 235 5.12 -3.60 -30.30
CA MET A 235 5.22 -2.18 -30.65
C MET A 235 6.62 -1.55 -30.44
N GLY A 236 7.67 -2.37 -30.46
CA GLY A 236 9.05 -2.02 -30.13
C GLY A 236 9.47 -0.55 -30.34
N GLN A 237 9.54 0.20 -29.23
CA GLN A 237 10.42 1.33 -28.87
C GLN A 237 9.71 2.41 -28.00
N LYS A 238 10.48 2.97 -27.06
CA LYS A 238 10.23 4.10 -26.13
C LYS A 238 9.36 3.90 -24.87
N LEU A 239 8.27 3.14 -24.85
CA LEU A 239 7.53 2.90 -23.56
C LEU A 239 8.35 2.06 -22.56
N VAL A 240 9.25 1.22 -23.09
CA VAL A 240 9.74 0.00 -22.42
C VAL A 240 10.94 0.22 -21.49
N ILE A 241 11.72 1.28 -21.66
CA ILE A 241 12.97 1.45 -20.89
C ILE A 241 12.75 2.24 -19.59
N THR A 242 11.78 3.16 -19.55
CA THR A 242 11.56 4.04 -18.37
C THR A 242 10.44 3.55 -17.46
N VAL A 243 9.53 2.69 -17.93
CA VAL A 243 8.40 2.14 -17.14
C VAL A 243 8.57 0.66 -16.82
N PHE A 244 9.20 -0.10 -17.70
CA PHE A 244 9.24 -1.56 -17.63
C PHE A 244 10.64 -2.09 -17.32
N SER A 245 11.38 -1.42 -16.43
CA SER A 245 12.48 -2.08 -15.74
C SER A 245 11.90 -3.17 -14.82
N LYS A 246 12.72 -4.16 -14.46
CA LYS A 246 12.32 -5.43 -13.84
C LYS A 246 11.43 -5.32 -12.58
N GLY A 247 11.30 -4.14 -11.96
CA GLY A 247 10.49 -3.88 -10.77
C GLY A 247 9.01 -3.54 -11.01
N PHE A 248 8.53 -3.35 -12.25
CA PHE A 248 7.15 -2.85 -12.48
C PHE A 248 6.05 -3.92 -12.55
N TRP A 249 6.38 -5.14 -12.98
CA TRP A 249 5.43 -6.27 -13.05
C TRP A 249 5.02 -6.82 -11.67
N VAL A 250 5.79 -6.44 -10.65
CA VAL A 250 5.68 -6.74 -9.22
C VAL A 250 4.34 -6.29 -8.62
N VAL A 251 3.92 -5.07 -8.95
CA VAL A 251 2.85 -4.35 -8.22
C VAL A 251 1.45 -4.88 -8.55
N THR A 252 1.26 -5.47 -9.73
CA THR A 252 -0.07 -5.89 -10.23
C THR A 252 -0.64 -7.14 -9.59
N GLU A 253 0.17 -8.09 -9.10
CA GLU A 253 -0.36 -9.23 -8.34
C GLU A 253 -0.44 -8.96 -6.83
N LEU A 254 0.36 -8.05 -6.27
CA LEU A 254 0.25 -7.60 -4.88
C LEU A 254 -1.09 -6.90 -4.60
N LEU A 255 -1.67 -6.27 -5.64
CA LEU A 255 -2.97 -5.61 -5.58
C LEU A 255 -4.17 -6.57 -5.49
N LYS A 256 -4.01 -7.86 -5.84
CA LYS A 256 -5.11 -8.86 -5.83
C LYS A 256 -5.25 -9.61 -4.52
N MET A 257 -4.17 -9.75 -3.75
CA MET A 257 -4.21 -10.42 -2.46
C MET A 257 -4.48 -9.37 -1.38
N ARG A 258 -5.73 -9.24 -0.95
CA ARG A 258 -6.08 -8.58 0.31
C ARG A 258 -6.46 -9.67 1.29
N LEU A 259 -5.58 -9.93 2.26
CA LEU A 259 -5.97 -10.75 3.40
C LEU A 259 -7.05 -10.00 4.19
N ASN A 260 -8.05 -10.72 4.69
CA ASN A 260 -8.98 -10.15 5.66
C ASN A 260 -8.18 -9.86 6.94
N PRO A 261 -8.05 -8.59 7.39
CA PRO A 261 -7.27 -8.29 8.60
C PRO A 261 -7.82 -8.98 9.85
N ASN A 262 -9.11 -9.31 9.89
CA ASN A 262 -9.76 -10.07 10.96
C ASN A 262 -9.68 -11.60 10.79
N GLY A 263 -9.08 -12.10 9.70
CA GLY A 263 -8.81 -13.52 9.51
C GLY A 263 -7.79 -14.06 10.53
N ASP A 264 -7.78 -15.36 10.73
CA ASP A 264 -6.86 -16.02 11.67
C ASP A 264 -5.66 -16.66 10.94
N ALA A 265 -4.58 -16.96 11.66
CA ALA A 265 -3.37 -17.59 11.13
C ALA A 265 -3.66 -18.86 10.34
N SER A 266 -4.69 -19.63 10.73
CA SER A 266 -5.12 -20.84 10.01
C SER A 266 -5.66 -20.56 8.60
N THR A 267 -6.07 -19.32 8.32
CA THR A 267 -6.63 -18.90 7.02
C THR A 267 -5.63 -18.16 6.15
N PHE A 268 -4.47 -17.83 6.68
CA PHE A 268 -3.43 -17.07 5.99
C PHE A 268 -2.34 -18.00 5.41
N PRO A 269 -1.67 -17.60 4.31
CA PRO A 269 -0.66 -18.44 3.67
C PRO A 269 0.63 -18.50 4.48
N LYS A 270 0.98 -19.69 5.00
CA LYS A 270 2.28 -19.94 5.65
C LYS A 270 3.46 -19.50 4.78
N ARG A 271 4.61 -19.19 5.39
CA ARG A 271 5.82 -18.73 4.68
C ARG A 271 6.23 -19.68 3.55
N SER A 272 6.21 -20.97 3.82
CA SER A 272 6.55 -22.03 2.84
C SER A 272 5.54 -22.15 1.68
N ALA A 273 4.35 -21.58 1.84
CA ALA A 273 3.27 -21.58 0.87
C ALA A 273 2.96 -20.17 0.32
N LEU A 274 3.89 -19.22 0.49
CA LEU A 274 3.71 -17.88 -0.04
C LEU A 274 3.66 -17.94 -1.57
N PRO A 275 2.64 -17.33 -2.20
CA PRO A 275 2.59 -17.26 -3.64
C PRO A 275 3.74 -16.38 -4.13
N HIS A 276 4.51 -16.89 -5.07
CA HIS A 276 5.53 -16.09 -5.73
C HIS A 276 4.90 -15.25 -6.82
N ILE A 277 4.98 -13.93 -6.64
CA ILE A 277 4.51 -12.96 -7.61
C ILE A 277 5.64 -12.63 -8.58
N ALA A 278 5.36 -12.78 -9.87
CA ALA A 278 6.39 -12.57 -10.89
C ALA A 278 6.98 -11.15 -10.84
N GLY A 279 8.31 -11.08 -10.74
CA GLY A 279 9.06 -9.83 -10.65
C GLY A 279 9.33 -9.37 -9.21
N THR A 280 8.57 -9.86 -8.21
CA THR A 280 8.80 -9.49 -6.80
C THR A 280 9.98 -10.27 -6.22
N PRO A 281 10.60 -9.77 -5.15
CA PRO A 281 11.45 -10.58 -4.27
C PRO A 281 10.77 -11.91 -3.89
N LYS A 282 11.54 -13.00 -3.89
CA LYS A 282 11.02 -14.30 -3.45
C LYS A 282 10.66 -14.25 -1.95
N ASP A 283 9.57 -14.89 -1.54
CA ASP A 283 9.12 -14.95 -0.15
C ASP A 283 8.65 -13.61 0.47
N ASN A 284 8.30 -12.62 -0.37
CA ASN A 284 7.60 -11.42 0.10
C ASN A 284 6.15 -11.72 0.51
N ALA A 285 5.61 -10.89 1.40
CA ALA A 285 4.25 -10.99 1.89
C ALA A 285 3.49 -9.67 1.81
N TRP A 286 3.57 -8.97 0.67
CA TRP A 286 2.89 -7.68 0.50
C TRP A 286 1.42 -7.87 0.08
N PHE A 287 0.63 -8.45 0.99
CA PHE A 287 -0.78 -8.86 0.78
C PHE A 287 -1.82 -7.92 1.41
N TRP A 288 -1.42 -6.70 1.73
CA TRP A 288 -2.32 -5.69 2.30
C TRP A 288 -2.74 -4.64 1.24
N GLY A 289 -2.24 -4.78 0.01
CA GLY A 289 -2.50 -3.91 -1.13
C GLY A 289 -1.31 -3.00 -1.49
N GLY A 290 -1.22 -2.57 -2.75
CA GLY A 290 -0.08 -1.78 -3.26
C GLY A 290 0.08 -0.37 -2.69
N HIS A 291 -0.90 0.14 -1.95
CA HIS A 291 -0.83 1.41 -1.21
C HIS A 291 -0.65 1.20 0.30
N ASP A 292 -0.49 -0.04 0.75
CA ASP A 292 -0.31 -0.31 2.17
C ASP A 292 1.06 0.20 2.65
N GLU A 293 1.02 0.84 3.80
CA GLU A 293 2.18 1.38 4.52
C GLU A 293 2.26 0.85 5.96
N LEU A 294 1.35 -0.05 6.34
CA LEU A 294 1.18 -0.55 7.70
C LEU A 294 1.72 -1.96 7.87
N GLY A 295 1.82 -2.74 6.79
CA GLY A 295 2.24 -4.12 6.80
C GLY A 295 1.40 -4.94 7.78
N ARG A 296 2.07 -5.70 8.64
CA ARG A 296 1.45 -6.54 9.67
C ARG A 296 0.74 -5.76 10.77
N LEU A 297 0.93 -4.44 10.89
CA LEU A 297 0.10 -3.63 11.78
C LEU A 297 -1.37 -3.63 11.35
N ASN A 298 -1.70 -4.02 10.12
CA ASN A 298 -3.09 -4.27 9.71
C ASN A 298 -3.79 -5.35 10.55
N LEU A 299 -3.05 -6.29 11.16
CA LEU A 299 -3.59 -7.30 12.06
C LEU A 299 -4.08 -6.71 13.39
N LEU A 300 -3.67 -5.49 13.75
CA LEU A 300 -4.17 -4.76 14.92
C LEU A 300 -5.53 -4.15 14.61
N THR A 301 -6.56 -4.99 14.55
CA THR A 301 -7.93 -4.59 14.19
C THR A 301 -8.70 -4.05 15.40
N PRO A 302 -9.71 -3.20 15.21
CA PRO A 302 -10.57 -2.74 16.30
C PRO A 302 -11.17 -3.90 17.12
N GLN A 303 -11.52 -5.01 16.45
CA GLN A 303 -12.06 -6.20 17.09
C GLN A 303 -11.04 -6.86 18.04
N ARG A 304 -9.80 -7.05 17.59
CA ARG A 304 -8.74 -7.60 18.44
C ARG A 304 -8.37 -6.66 19.57
N ILE A 305 -8.25 -5.37 19.29
CA ILE A 305 -7.96 -4.35 20.30
C ILE A 305 -9.03 -4.37 21.39
N ALA A 306 -10.31 -4.32 21.02
CA ALA A 306 -11.40 -4.36 21.98
C ALA A 306 -11.40 -5.64 22.83
N LYS A 307 -11.16 -6.81 22.21
CA LYS A 307 -11.03 -8.10 22.90
C LYS A 307 -9.89 -8.05 23.92
N THR A 308 -8.69 -7.67 23.50
CA THR A 308 -7.51 -7.58 24.38
C THR A 308 -7.72 -6.57 25.50
N THR A 309 -8.30 -5.40 25.22
CA THR A 309 -8.59 -4.43 26.27
C THR A 309 -9.51 -5.03 27.34
N GLN A 310 -10.56 -5.76 26.93
CA GLN A 310 -11.48 -6.43 27.85
C GLN A 310 -10.83 -7.59 28.62
N GLU A 311 -9.93 -8.35 27.99
CA GLU A 311 -9.30 -9.55 28.57
C GLU A 311 -8.06 -9.24 29.42
N SER A 312 -7.29 -8.24 29.03
CA SER A 312 -5.98 -7.95 29.63
C SER A 312 -6.02 -6.84 30.67
N VAL A 313 -6.84 -5.79 30.52
CA VAL A 313 -6.85 -4.65 31.45
C VAL A 313 -7.79 -4.91 32.63
N LYS A 314 -7.25 -5.50 33.69
CA LYS A 314 -7.98 -5.94 34.90
C LYS A 314 -7.64 -5.11 36.12
N THR A 315 -6.38 -4.67 36.25
CA THR A 315 -5.93 -3.91 37.43
C THR A 315 -5.71 -2.44 37.12
N GLY A 316 -5.49 -2.09 35.85
CA GLY A 316 -5.15 -0.73 35.41
C GLY A 316 -3.70 -0.34 35.70
N GLU A 317 -2.90 -1.25 36.27
CA GLU A 317 -1.47 -1.03 36.45
C GLU A 317 -0.77 -0.97 35.09
N SER A 318 0.14 -0.02 34.94
CA SER A 318 0.89 0.16 33.70
C SER A 318 2.40 0.21 33.93
N VAL A 319 3.14 -0.25 32.93
CA VAL A 319 4.61 -0.28 32.92
C VAL A 319 5.10 0.41 31.66
N SER A 320 5.95 1.43 31.80
CA SER A 320 6.66 2.03 30.67
C SER A 320 7.67 1.05 30.09
N LEU A 321 7.69 0.96 28.77
CA LEU A 321 8.59 0.09 28.00
C LEU A 321 9.70 0.89 27.32
N ASP A 322 9.77 2.19 27.57
CA ASP A 322 10.80 3.07 27.04
C ASP A 322 12.00 3.15 27.99
N LEU A 323 13.19 3.19 27.40
CA LEU A 323 14.40 3.63 28.07
C LEU A 323 14.44 5.17 28.12
N PRO A 324 15.12 5.74 29.12
CA PRO A 324 15.53 7.13 29.04
C PRO A 324 16.34 7.36 27.76
N LEU A 325 16.11 8.50 27.09
CA LEU A 325 16.72 8.80 25.78
C LEU A 325 18.26 8.87 25.77
N ASN A 326 18.87 9.00 26.94
CA ASN A 326 20.32 8.96 27.11
C ASN A 326 20.86 7.54 27.37
N ILE A 327 20.03 6.50 27.22
CA ILE A 327 20.38 5.09 27.40
C ILE A 327 20.13 4.33 26.09
N PRO A 328 21.10 3.55 25.59
CA PRO A 328 22.48 3.41 26.07
C PRO A 328 23.28 4.73 26.03
N GLY A 329 24.10 4.94 27.06
CA GLY A 329 24.90 6.14 27.24
C GLY A 329 26.38 5.80 27.48
N PRO A 330 27.31 6.19 26.59
CA PRO A 330 27.09 6.83 25.28
C PRO A 330 26.36 5.94 24.27
N ALA A 331 25.77 6.56 23.24
CA ALA A 331 25.02 5.85 22.19
C ALA A 331 25.93 4.90 21.39
N PHE A 332 25.35 3.81 20.89
CA PHE A 332 26.10 2.75 20.20
C PHE A 332 26.20 3.00 18.69
N PHE A 333 27.07 2.24 18.03
CA PHE A 333 27.22 2.19 16.56
C PHE A 333 27.53 3.54 15.90
N GLY A 334 28.22 4.43 16.61
CA GLY A 334 28.57 5.77 16.11
C GLY A 334 27.36 6.70 15.94
N ARG A 335 26.18 6.35 16.46
CA ARG A 335 24.97 7.17 16.38
C ARG A 335 25.10 8.40 17.30
N LYS A 336 24.43 9.49 16.93
CA LYS A 336 24.32 10.69 17.78
C LYS A 336 23.47 10.36 19.02
N GLY A 337 24.05 10.45 20.21
CA GLY A 337 23.32 10.35 21.48
C GLY A 337 22.47 11.60 21.77
N LEU A 338 21.76 11.59 22.90
CA LEU A 338 20.92 12.70 23.33
C LEU A 338 21.73 13.96 23.63
N LYS A 339 21.36 15.05 22.98
CA LYS A 339 21.63 16.42 23.42
C LYS A 339 20.32 17.02 23.90
N HIS A 340 20.30 17.49 25.14
CA HIS A 340 19.16 18.14 25.79
C HIS A 340 19.59 19.52 26.26
N SER A 341 18.86 20.56 25.84
CA SER A 341 19.09 21.93 26.31
C SER A 341 17.80 22.52 26.84
N ILE A 342 17.87 23.22 27.97
CA ILE A 342 16.70 23.87 28.61
C ILE A 342 16.93 25.37 28.59
N LYS A 343 15.97 26.13 28.05
CA LYS A 343 15.99 27.58 27.92
C LYS A 343 14.94 28.19 28.84
N ASN A 344 15.33 29.19 29.61
CA ASN A 344 14.39 30.03 30.35
C ASN A 344 13.84 31.10 29.41
N ILE A 345 12.54 31.04 29.09
CA ILE A 345 11.89 31.96 28.15
C ILE A 345 11.17 33.11 28.85
N ALA A 346 10.84 32.96 30.14
CA ALA A 346 10.28 33.99 31.01
C ALA A 346 10.39 33.55 32.49
N PRO A 347 10.27 34.46 33.48
CA PRO A 347 10.28 34.07 34.90
C PRO A 347 9.25 32.96 35.21
N GLY A 348 9.74 31.76 35.54
CA GLY A 348 8.90 30.58 35.81
C GLY A 348 8.47 29.77 34.58
N ALA A 349 8.98 30.08 33.38
CA ALA A 349 8.69 29.37 32.14
C ALA A 349 9.97 28.89 31.45
N PHE A 350 9.98 27.61 31.07
CA PHE A 350 11.13 26.94 30.46
C PHE A 350 10.67 26.10 29.27
N ASP A 351 11.40 26.20 28.17
CA ASP A 351 11.29 25.32 27.01
C ASP A 351 12.56 24.47 26.92
N ASP A 352 12.48 23.30 26.29
CA ASP A 352 13.64 22.48 26.00
C ASP A 352 13.75 22.06 24.54
N GLU A 353 14.97 21.72 24.13
CA GLU A 353 15.30 21.23 22.79
C GLU A 353 16.04 19.90 22.90
N LEU A 354 15.62 18.94 22.08
CA LEU A 354 16.17 17.59 22.01
C LEU A 354 16.76 17.35 20.62
N ALA A 355 18.01 16.89 20.56
CA ALA A 355 18.65 16.43 19.33
C ALA A 355 19.30 15.07 19.56
N PHE A 356 18.86 14.05 18.83
CA PHE A 356 19.33 12.68 18.94
C PHE A 356 19.07 11.93 17.63
N ASN A 357 19.76 10.81 17.40
CA ASN A 357 19.41 9.88 16.34
C ASN A 357 18.26 8.97 16.84
N THR A 358 17.22 8.79 16.03
CA THR A 358 16.00 8.05 16.42
C THR A 358 16.24 6.56 16.69
N GLN A 359 17.43 6.05 16.35
CA GLN A 359 17.89 4.69 16.62
C GLN A 359 18.88 4.61 17.80
N SER A 360 19.00 5.64 18.64
CA SER A 360 19.98 5.67 19.75
C SER A 360 19.46 5.17 21.11
N SER A 361 18.16 4.93 21.25
CA SER A 361 17.51 4.45 22.49
C SER A 361 16.39 3.47 22.15
N SER A 362 15.40 3.23 23.02
CA SER A 362 14.21 2.43 22.66
C SER A 362 13.62 2.97 21.35
N GLN A 363 13.37 2.07 20.40
CA GLN A 363 12.96 2.46 19.05
C GLN A 363 11.99 1.48 18.41
N TRP A 364 11.28 1.98 17.40
CA TRP A 364 10.72 1.24 16.29
C TRP A 364 11.52 1.53 15.03
N ASP A 365 11.87 0.48 14.30
CA ASP A 365 12.40 0.55 12.95
C ASP A 365 11.24 0.52 11.95
N GLY A 366 11.07 1.63 11.23
CA GLY A 366 10.11 1.75 10.14
C GLY A 366 10.57 0.98 8.90
N PHE A 367 9.67 0.80 7.93
CA PHE A 367 10.01 0.06 6.70
C PHE A 367 11.05 0.76 5.82
N ARG A 368 11.34 2.05 6.09
CA ARG A 368 12.46 2.80 5.49
C ARG A 368 13.83 2.45 6.08
N HIS A 369 13.87 1.84 7.27
CA HIS A 369 15.12 1.65 8.03
C HIS A 369 16.10 0.71 7.31
N PHE A 370 15.60 -0.37 6.72
CA PHE A 370 16.44 -1.39 6.09
C PHE A 370 15.82 -1.88 4.79
N ALA A 371 16.50 -1.61 3.66
CA ALA A 371 16.15 -2.16 2.36
C ALA A 371 16.68 -3.59 2.22
N HIS A 372 16.03 -4.42 1.42
CA HIS A 372 16.57 -5.73 1.09
C HIS A 372 17.90 -5.56 0.32
N PRO A 373 19.04 -6.12 0.78
CA PRO A 373 20.35 -5.83 0.19
C PRO A 373 20.49 -6.20 -1.28
N ILE A 374 19.87 -7.31 -1.70
CA ILE A 374 19.93 -7.79 -3.10
C ILE A 374 18.95 -7.07 -4.03
N TYR A 375 17.74 -6.75 -3.55
CA TYR A 375 16.67 -6.19 -4.39
C TYR A 375 16.65 -4.65 -4.35
N ASN A 376 17.37 -4.05 -3.40
CA ASN A 376 17.41 -2.60 -3.14
C ASN A 376 16.00 -1.98 -3.04
N CYS A 377 15.11 -2.69 -2.37
CA CYS A 377 13.73 -2.26 -2.16
C CYS A 377 13.31 -2.45 -0.71
N HIS A 378 12.35 -1.64 -0.31
CA HIS A 378 11.68 -1.65 0.98
C HIS A 378 10.34 -2.41 0.87
N TYR A 379 9.54 -2.32 1.93
CA TYR A 379 8.19 -2.88 1.96
C TYR A 379 7.38 -2.47 0.72
N ASN A 380 6.61 -3.42 0.18
CA ASN A 380 5.75 -3.20 -0.99
C ASN A 380 6.50 -2.77 -2.27
N GLY A 381 7.79 -3.11 -2.37
CA GLY A 381 8.60 -2.87 -3.56
C GLY A 381 9.04 -1.43 -3.78
N VAL A 382 8.88 -0.54 -2.79
CA VAL A 382 9.37 0.85 -2.87
C VAL A 382 10.89 0.83 -2.96
N ILE A 383 11.46 1.37 -4.05
CA ILE A 383 12.91 1.40 -4.23
C ILE A 383 13.55 2.50 -3.38
N SER A 384 14.77 2.28 -2.90
CA SER A 384 15.47 3.22 -2.01
C SER A 384 15.57 4.64 -2.59
N ASP A 385 15.79 4.77 -3.91
CA ASP A 385 15.90 6.06 -4.60
C ASP A 385 14.62 6.93 -4.51
N GLU A 386 13.44 6.31 -4.30
CA GLU A 386 12.18 7.04 -4.09
C GLU A 386 12.06 7.62 -2.68
N ILE A 387 12.79 7.05 -1.71
CA ILE A 387 12.80 7.44 -0.29
C ILE A 387 13.92 8.44 0.00
N MET A 388 15.05 8.35 -0.71
CA MET A 388 16.26 9.13 -0.43
C MET A 388 16.05 10.64 -0.67
N ALA A 389 16.30 11.42 0.38
CA ALA A 389 16.59 12.84 0.30
C ALA A 389 18.06 13.05 0.70
N ASP A 390 18.84 13.72 -0.15
CA ASP A 390 20.08 14.36 0.30
C ASP A 390 19.66 15.53 1.20
N LEU A 391 19.57 15.27 2.51
CA LEU A 391 19.35 16.27 3.54
C LEU A 391 20.67 16.63 4.21
N ASP A 392 21.69 16.96 3.42
CA ASP A 392 22.93 17.56 3.95
C ASP A 392 22.71 19.02 4.39
N ASN A 393 21.51 19.57 4.14
CA ASN A 393 21.06 20.85 4.70
C ASN A 393 19.95 20.59 5.71
N ASP A 394 20.18 21.02 6.95
CA ASP A 394 19.14 21.21 7.94
C ASP A 394 18.10 22.17 7.32
N GLY A 395 16.93 21.66 6.92
CA GLY A 395 15.89 22.48 6.29
C GLY A 395 15.51 23.68 7.18
N GLU A 396 15.09 24.79 6.57
CA GLU A 396 14.68 25.98 7.33
C GLU A 396 13.42 25.70 8.18
N ASP A 397 13.33 26.36 9.35
CA ASP A 397 12.21 26.20 10.28
C ASP A 397 10.85 26.41 9.58
N GLY A 398 10.00 25.39 9.65
CA GLY A 398 8.65 25.43 9.08
C GLY A 398 8.56 25.02 7.60
N GLU A 399 9.65 24.65 6.95
CA GLU A 399 9.58 24.05 5.62
C GLU A 399 9.00 22.64 5.67
N ALA A 400 8.11 22.32 4.74
CA ALA A 400 7.70 20.95 4.52
C ALA A 400 8.93 20.13 4.08
N ALA A 401 9.09 18.92 4.60
CA ALA A 401 10.13 18.00 4.14
C ALA A 401 10.15 17.97 2.59
N PRO A 402 11.33 18.04 1.95
CA PRO A 402 11.45 18.25 0.50
C PRO A 402 10.63 17.21 -0.29
N GLU A 403 10.09 17.62 -1.44
CA GLU A 403 9.22 16.77 -2.28
C GLU A 403 9.95 15.56 -2.87
N ARG A 404 10.06 14.49 -2.07
CA ARG A 404 10.24 13.08 -2.45
C ARG A 404 9.35 12.21 -1.54
N SER A 405 9.10 10.96 -1.95
CA SER A 405 7.96 10.14 -1.50
C SER A 405 7.79 10.11 0.03
N ARG A 406 6.58 10.39 0.53
CA ARG A 406 6.18 10.17 1.94
C ARG A 406 5.84 8.70 2.25
N LYS A 407 5.92 7.81 1.26
CA LYS A 407 5.56 6.40 1.42
C LYS A 407 6.40 5.69 2.47
N LEU A 408 5.81 4.79 3.24
CA LEU A 408 6.44 4.00 4.30
C LEU A 408 7.00 4.85 5.45
N GLY A 409 6.56 6.11 5.57
CA GLY A 409 6.95 6.98 6.68
C GLY A 409 6.33 6.53 8.00
N ILE A 410 7.03 6.77 9.09
CA ILE A 410 6.55 6.45 10.44
C ILE A 410 5.25 7.21 10.79
N ASP A 411 4.95 8.31 10.09
CA ASP A 411 3.69 9.05 10.18
C ASP A 411 2.47 8.19 9.80
N ALA A 412 2.61 7.24 8.88
CA ALA A 412 1.53 6.29 8.58
C ALA A 412 1.17 5.44 9.82
N TRP A 413 2.18 4.99 10.56
CA TRP A 413 2.00 4.21 11.79
C TRP A 413 1.51 5.10 12.92
N ALA A 414 2.01 6.34 12.99
CA ALA A 414 1.58 7.32 13.97
C ALA A 414 0.08 7.61 13.86
N LYS A 415 -0.48 7.75 12.65
CA LYS A 415 -1.92 7.98 12.44
C LYS A 415 -2.79 6.81 12.90
N LYS A 416 -2.29 5.58 12.79
CA LYS A 416 -3.00 4.37 13.23
C LYS A 416 -2.84 4.11 14.74
N GLY A 417 -1.65 4.31 15.26
CA GLY A 417 -1.21 3.78 16.56
C GLY A 417 -0.89 2.28 16.49
N ILE A 418 -0.08 1.80 17.44
CA ILE A 418 0.27 0.39 17.60
C ILE A 418 -0.34 -0.07 18.92
N ILE A 419 -1.55 -0.62 18.84
CA ILE A 419 -2.32 -1.05 20.00
C ILE A 419 -2.73 -2.50 19.79
N GLY A 420 -2.43 -3.38 20.75
CA GLY A 420 -2.67 -4.79 20.58
C GLY A 420 -2.32 -5.64 21.79
N ARG A 421 -2.52 -6.94 21.66
CA ARG A 421 -2.10 -7.91 22.67
C ARG A 421 -0.59 -8.04 22.64
N GLY A 422 0.07 -7.64 23.71
CA GLY A 422 1.48 -7.92 23.93
C GLY A 422 1.64 -9.24 24.65
N ILE A 423 2.68 -9.98 24.28
CA ILE A 423 3.15 -11.15 25.00
C ILE A 423 4.63 -10.97 25.31
N LEU A 424 5.06 -11.36 26.51
CA LEU A 424 6.47 -11.37 26.89
C LEU A 424 7.00 -12.80 26.96
N LEU A 425 8.08 -13.07 26.24
CA LEU A 425 8.92 -14.26 26.42
C LEU A 425 10.19 -13.87 27.18
N ASP A 426 10.29 -14.27 28.45
CA ASP A 426 11.44 -14.02 29.32
C ASP A 426 12.51 -15.10 29.13
N VAL A 427 13.14 -15.07 27.96
CA VAL A 427 14.20 -16.01 27.56
C VAL A 427 15.34 -15.96 28.57
N TYR A 428 15.74 -14.77 29.02
CA TYR A 428 16.86 -14.65 29.96
C TYR A 428 16.62 -15.40 31.26
N SER A 429 15.45 -15.21 31.91
CA SER A 429 15.15 -15.95 33.14
C SER A 429 14.86 -17.43 32.91
N TRP A 430 14.30 -17.80 31.75
CA TRP A 430 14.12 -19.20 31.38
C TRP A 430 15.46 -19.93 31.22
N VAL A 431 16.42 -19.34 30.50
CA VAL A 431 17.75 -19.93 30.30
C VAL A 431 18.50 -20.06 31.62
N GLN A 432 18.46 -19.03 32.48
CA GLN A 432 19.07 -19.07 33.82
C GLN A 432 18.55 -20.24 34.67
N LYS A 433 17.23 -20.50 34.64
CA LYS A 433 16.62 -21.64 35.36
C LYS A 433 17.00 -23.00 34.77
N SER A 434 17.25 -23.05 33.45
CA SER A 434 17.65 -24.30 32.76
C SER A 434 19.10 -24.71 33.04
N GLY A 435 19.92 -23.83 33.62
CA GLY A 435 21.34 -24.08 33.90
C GLY A 435 22.26 -24.05 32.67
N LYS A 436 21.75 -23.67 31.48
CA LYS A 436 22.57 -23.48 30.28
C LYS A 436 23.42 -22.21 30.41
N ALA A 437 24.66 -22.27 29.93
CA ALA A 437 25.52 -21.09 29.85
C ALA A 437 24.96 -20.10 28.81
N TYR A 438 24.80 -18.83 29.22
CA TYR A 438 24.22 -17.78 28.37
C TYR A 438 24.76 -16.41 28.77
N ASP A 439 25.39 -15.73 27.82
CA ASP A 439 25.93 -14.38 27.97
C ASP A 439 25.36 -13.48 26.86
N PRO A 440 24.53 -12.47 27.22
CA PRO A 440 23.99 -11.51 26.26
C PRO A 440 25.02 -10.73 25.44
N PHE A 441 26.28 -10.64 25.87
CA PHE A 441 27.37 -9.94 25.16
C PHE A 441 28.30 -10.89 24.38
N THR A 442 27.80 -12.07 24.01
CA THR A 442 28.47 -13.02 23.11
C THR A 442 27.61 -13.29 21.88
N LYS A 443 28.20 -13.86 20.82
CA LYS A 443 27.45 -14.33 19.66
C LYS A 443 26.68 -15.61 20.04
N HIS A 444 25.46 -15.44 20.53
CA HIS A 444 24.57 -16.54 20.92
C HIS A 444 23.24 -16.44 20.18
N SER A 445 22.88 -17.54 19.50
CA SER A 445 21.65 -17.65 18.72
C SER A 445 20.49 -18.15 19.59
N ILE A 446 19.48 -17.32 19.80
CA ILE A 446 18.20 -17.72 20.38
C ILE A 446 17.36 -18.35 19.27
N THR A 447 17.04 -19.63 19.40
CA THR A 447 16.37 -20.39 18.35
C THR A 447 14.84 -20.35 18.48
N ALA A 448 14.13 -20.71 17.41
CA ALA A 448 12.67 -20.84 17.44
C ALA A 448 12.20 -21.83 18.51
N ASP A 449 12.96 -22.90 18.75
CA ASP A 449 12.65 -23.90 19.77
C ASP A 449 12.88 -23.37 21.19
N ASP A 450 13.87 -22.50 21.39
CA ASP A 450 14.04 -21.79 22.67
C ASP A 450 12.84 -20.88 22.96
N LEU A 451 12.34 -20.15 21.96
CA LEU A 451 11.14 -19.31 22.11
C LEU A 451 9.89 -20.14 22.43
N ARG A 452 9.69 -21.28 21.76
CA ARG A 452 8.59 -22.20 22.06
C ARG A 452 8.69 -22.80 23.46
N ALA A 453 9.87 -23.26 23.86
CA ALA A 453 10.10 -23.85 25.17
C ALA A 453 9.95 -22.81 26.30
N CYS A 454 10.38 -21.57 26.06
CA CYS A 454 10.14 -20.45 26.97
C CYS A 454 8.64 -20.20 27.13
N ALA A 455 7.89 -20.08 26.03
CA ALA A 455 6.44 -19.88 26.04
C ALA A 455 5.71 -21.02 26.77
N GLU A 456 6.09 -22.27 26.52
CA GLU A 456 5.54 -23.45 27.22
C GLU A 456 5.81 -23.38 28.73
N SER A 457 7.03 -23.02 29.14
CA SER A 457 7.37 -22.89 30.57
C SER A 457 6.59 -21.78 31.29
N GLN A 458 6.15 -20.77 30.55
CA GLN A 458 5.35 -19.65 31.02
C GLN A 458 3.83 -19.89 30.94
N GLY A 459 3.39 -20.94 30.24
CA GLY A 459 1.99 -21.14 29.90
C GLY A 459 1.44 -20.11 28.91
N THR A 460 2.30 -19.48 28.09
CA THR A 460 1.93 -18.45 27.12
C THR A 460 1.50 -19.09 25.80
N SER A 461 0.34 -18.69 25.28
CA SER A 461 -0.12 -19.06 23.93
C SER A 461 0.04 -17.90 22.96
N PHE A 462 0.20 -18.21 21.67
CA PHE A 462 0.31 -17.22 20.61
C PHE A 462 -1.04 -17.03 19.91
N GLN A 463 -1.37 -15.78 19.58
CA GLN A 463 -2.55 -15.40 18.81
C GLN A 463 -2.16 -14.52 17.62
N THR A 464 -2.93 -14.63 16.54
CA THR A 464 -2.80 -13.77 15.36
C THR A 464 -2.89 -12.30 15.75
N GLY A 465 -1.88 -11.51 15.36
CA GLY A 465 -1.79 -10.09 15.67
C GLY A 465 -1.12 -9.77 17.00
N ASP A 466 -0.59 -10.77 17.72
CA ASP A 466 0.22 -10.53 18.93
C ASP A 466 1.44 -9.64 18.61
N ILE A 467 1.78 -8.76 19.55
CA ILE A 467 3.03 -8.01 19.58
C ILE A 467 4.00 -8.79 20.47
N LEU A 468 5.00 -9.41 19.84
CA LEU A 468 5.94 -10.31 20.51
C LEU A 468 7.07 -9.51 21.17
N LEU A 469 7.17 -9.55 22.49
CA LEU A 469 8.27 -8.96 23.26
C LEU A 469 9.19 -10.05 23.78
N ILE A 470 10.50 -9.91 23.57
CA ILE A 470 11.48 -10.93 23.92
C ILE A 470 12.57 -10.31 24.80
N ARG A 471 12.63 -10.75 26.06
CA ARG A 471 13.69 -10.34 26.98
C ARG A 471 14.90 -11.26 26.83
N THR A 472 15.91 -10.76 26.14
CA THR A 472 17.18 -11.42 25.87
C THR A 472 18.16 -11.30 27.05
N GLY A 473 17.94 -10.35 27.97
CA GLY A 473 18.83 -10.08 29.11
C GLY A 473 19.94 -9.09 28.80
N TRP A 474 19.97 -8.55 27.58
CA TRP A 474 20.94 -7.54 27.17
C TRP A 474 20.90 -6.32 28.08
N LEU A 475 19.70 -5.82 28.41
CA LEU A 475 19.55 -4.63 29.24
C LEU A 475 20.00 -4.88 30.68
N SER A 476 19.66 -6.06 31.24
CA SER A 476 20.16 -6.52 32.54
C SER A 476 21.70 -6.50 32.58
N THR A 477 22.36 -7.10 31.58
CA THR A 477 23.83 -7.14 31.50
C THR A 477 24.44 -5.76 31.29
N TYR A 478 23.82 -4.92 30.45
CA TYR A 478 24.28 -3.54 30.22
C TYR A 478 24.19 -2.70 31.49
N ASN A 479 23.11 -2.84 32.27
CA ASN A 479 22.91 -2.10 33.51
C ASN A 479 23.95 -2.46 34.59
N ALA A 480 24.44 -3.71 34.59
CA ALA A 480 25.48 -4.17 35.50
C ALA A 480 26.89 -3.63 35.17
N LEU A 481 27.11 -3.05 33.97
CA LEU A 481 28.39 -2.45 33.60
C LEU A 481 28.67 -1.14 34.37
N SER A 482 29.93 -0.94 34.72
CA SER A 482 30.42 0.36 35.18
C SER A 482 30.38 1.41 34.06
N THR A 483 30.42 2.69 34.43
CA THR A 483 30.46 3.81 33.47
C THR A 483 31.63 3.70 32.49
N ALA A 484 32.82 3.27 32.96
CA ALA A 484 33.98 3.06 32.10
C ALA A 484 33.73 1.96 31.06
N GLN A 485 33.20 0.81 31.48
CA GLN A 485 32.87 -0.28 30.56
C GLN A 485 31.78 0.10 29.54
N LYS A 486 30.80 0.92 29.95
CA LYS A 486 29.78 1.47 29.02
C LYS A 486 30.43 2.39 27.98
N SER A 487 31.35 3.26 28.42
CA SER A 487 32.10 4.15 27.52
C SER A 487 32.96 3.36 26.53
N ASP A 488 33.78 2.42 27.01
CA ASP A 488 34.66 1.59 26.18
C ASP A 488 33.85 0.86 25.11
N ARG A 489 32.70 0.31 25.51
CA ARG A 489 31.79 -0.42 24.61
C ARG A 489 31.12 0.49 23.59
N SER A 490 30.78 1.74 23.92
CA SER A 490 30.18 2.68 22.97
C SER A 490 31.13 3.10 21.84
N THR A 491 32.44 3.07 22.10
CA THR A 491 33.49 3.41 21.13
C THR A 491 34.10 2.20 20.43
N MET A 492 33.60 0.99 20.75
CA MET A 492 34.11 -0.25 20.18
C MET A 492 33.84 -0.30 18.66
N PRO A 493 34.80 -0.78 17.85
CA PRO A 493 34.55 -1.02 16.43
C PRO A 493 33.37 -1.96 16.20
N LEU A 494 32.58 -1.70 15.15
CA LEU A 494 31.34 -2.43 14.86
C LEU A 494 31.53 -3.96 14.78
N ASP A 495 32.67 -4.40 14.24
CA ASP A 495 33.08 -5.81 14.09
C ASP A 495 33.53 -6.49 15.39
N GLN A 496 33.66 -5.73 16.48
CA GLN A 496 33.98 -6.24 17.82
C GLN A 496 32.76 -6.30 18.74
N HIS A 497 31.62 -5.76 18.31
CA HIS A 497 30.37 -5.98 19.01
C HIS A 497 29.90 -7.43 18.81
N PHE A 498 29.40 -8.06 19.88
CA PHE A 498 28.79 -9.37 19.87
C PHE A 498 27.59 -9.37 20.81
N TYR A 499 26.43 -9.80 20.31
CA TYR A 499 25.20 -9.78 21.08
C TYR A 499 24.38 -11.03 20.84
N ALA A 500 23.83 -11.56 21.92
CA ALA A 500 22.83 -12.60 21.84
C ALA A 500 21.54 -12.01 21.23
N GLY A 501 20.87 -12.80 20.41
CA GLY A 501 19.60 -12.41 19.81
C GLY A 501 19.05 -13.52 18.93
N LEU A 502 17.95 -13.23 18.23
CA LEU A 502 17.26 -14.24 17.44
C LEU A 502 18.13 -14.74 16.29
N ASP A 503 18.15 -16.05 16.04
CA ASP A 503 18.76 -16.58 14.83
C ASP A 503 17.96 -16.17 13.58
N ALA A 504 18.59 -16.23 12.39
CA ALA A 504 17.92 -15.90 11.13
C ALA A 504 17.63 -17.15 10.27
N THR A 505 17.50 -18.32 10.90
CA THR A 505 17.24 -19.58 10.21
C THR A 505 15.83 -19.61 9.61
N ASP A 506 15.61 -20.51 8.65
CA ASP A 506 14.27 -20.74 8.11
C ASP A 506 13.26 -21.13 9.20
N SER A 507 13.69 -21.85 10.25
CA SER A 507 12.84 -22.21 11.39
C SER A 507 12.39 -20.99 12.19
N MET A 508 13.29 -20.03 12.44
CA MET A 508 12.92 -18.77 13.09
C MET A 508 12.02 -17.92 12.19
N LYS A 509 12.31 -17.85 10.90
CA LYS A 509 11.47 -17.14 9.93
C LYS A 509 10.07 -17.73 9.86
N ASP A 510 9.95 -19.06 9.83
CA ASP A 510 8.66 -19.77 9.89
C ASP A 510 7.94 -19.47 11.21
N PHE A 511 8.65 -19.50 12.35
CA PHE A 511 8.06 -19.18 13.65
C PHE A 511 7.50 -17.76 13.70
N LEU A 512 8.27 -16.75 13.32
CA LEU A 512 7.81 -15.35 13.34
C LEU A 512 6.70 -15.11 12.31
N TYR A 513 6.84 -15.71 11.12
CA TYR A 513 5.91 -15.49 10.05
C TYR A 513 4.57 -16.19 10.30
N ASP A 514 4.58 -17.50 10.56
CA ASP A 514 3.37 -18.35 10.60
C ASP A 514 2.52 -18.15 11.86
N ASN A 515 3.07 -17.56 12.92
CA ASN A 515 2.27 -17.09 14.07
C ASN A 515 1.53 -15.77 13.78
N TYR A 516 1.83 -15.09 12.66
CA TYR A 516 1.24 -13.81 12.29
C TYR A 516 1.33 -12.73 13.39
N PHE A 517 2.50 -12.62 14.02
CA PHE A 517 2.79 -11.50 14.91
C PHE A 517 2.71 -10.17 14.15
N ALA A 518 2.06 -9.18 14.75
CA ALA A 518 1.89 -7.85 14.17
C ALA A 518 3.20 -7.06 14.14
N ALA A 519 4.03 -7.24 15.17
CA ALA A 519 5.34 -6.65 15.37
C ALA A 519 6.13 -7.50 16.38
N ALA A 520 7.45 -7.31 16.44
CA ALA A 520 8.28 -7.90 17.50
C ALA A 520 9.31 -6.90 18.01
N ALA A 521 9.61 -6.98 19.31
CA ALA A 521 10.62 -6.14 19.93
C ALA A 521 11.46 -6.89 20.96
N THR A 522 12.71 -6.46 21.13
CA THR A 522 13.68 -7.01 22.08
C THR A 522 14.25 -5.92 22.98
N ASP A 523 14.90 -6.33 24.07
CA ASP A 523 15.69 -5.46 24.95
C ASP A 523 17.16 -5.29 24.50
N ASN A 524 17.56 -5.87 23.36
CA ASN A 524 18.90 -5.75 22.79
C ASN A 524 18.97 -4.65 21.71
N ALA A 525 20.19 -4.36 21.25
CA ALA A 525 20.48 -3.23 20.35
C ALA A 525 20.40 -3.56 18.84
N ASN A 526 19.99 -4.78 18.48
CA ASN A 526 20.12 -5.26 17.09
C ASN A 526 19.12 -6.38 16.71
N PHE A 527 18.13 -6.67 17.56
CA PHE A 527 17.09 -7.70 17.45
C PHE A 527 17.57 -9.15 17.27
N GLU A 528 18.18 -9.46 16.13
CA GLU A 528 18.77 -10.75 15.79
C GLU A 528 20.10 -11.01 16.49
N VAL A 529 20.81 -12.08 16.19
CA VAL A 529 22.17 -12.31 16.71
C VAL A 529 23.16 -11.38 16.01
N TRP A 530 24.10 -10.78 16.76
CA TRP A 530 25.14 -9.92 16.18
C TRP A 530 26.55 -10.53 16.33
N PRO A 531 27.37 -10.51 15.25
CA PRO A 531 27.03 -10.10 13.89
C PRO A 531 26.16 -11.15 13.15
N PRO A 532 25.29 -10.73 12.23
CA PRO A 532 24.47 -11.63 11.45
C PRO A 532 25.34 -12.50 10.53
N GLU A 533 24.89 -13.70 10.21
CA GLU A 533 25.60 -14.59 9.26
C GLU A 533 25.56 -14.05 7.82
N SER A 534 24.45 -13.39 7.46
CA SER A 534 24.26 -12.76 6.16
C SER A 534 23.31 -11.57 6.29
N TRP A 535 23.63 -10.48 5.62
CA TRP A 535 22.75 -9.31 5.52
C TRP A 535 21.50 -9.58 4.68
N GLU A 536 21.61 -10.40 3.63
CA GLU A 536 20.48 -10.83 2.82
C GLU A 536 19.56 -11.76 3.62
N GLY A 537 20.17 -12.67 4.38
CA GLY A 537 19.47 -13.65 5.19
C GLY A 537 18.92 -13.11 6.51
N SER A 538 19.20 -11.86 6.86
CA SER A 538 18.91 -11.27 8.17
C SER A 538 17.41 -11.21 8.49
N LEU A 539 17.09 -11.11 9.78
CA LEU A 539 15.71 -10.84 10.20
C LEU A 539 15.29 -9.42 9.81
N HIS A 540 16.20 -8.44 9.84
CA HIS A 540 15.92 -7.09 9.34
C HIS A 540 15.44 -7.07 7.89
N ALA A 541 16.16 -7.76 6.99
CA ALA A 541 15.77 -7.86 5.57
C ALA A 541 14.40 -8.54 5.45
N SER A 542 14.21 -9.67 6.14
CA SER A 542 12.99 -10.46 6.06
C SER A 542 11.77 -9.73 6.63
N MET A 543 11.87 -9.19 7.84
CA MET A 543 10.75 -8.59 8.55
C MET A 543 10.36 -7.25 7.96
N LEU A 544 11.30 -6.31 7.81
CA LEU A 544 10.97 -4.94 7.41
C LEU A 544 10.61 -4.87 5.93
N SER A 545 11.50 -5.36 5.06
CA SER A 545 11.33 -5.19 3.60
C SER A 545 10.41 -6.25 2.98
N MET A 546 10.45 -7.50 3.44
CA MET A 546 9.72 -8.59 2.77
C MET A 546 8.33 -8.80 3.35
N TRP A 547 8.16 -8.69 4.66
CA TRP A 547 6.87 -9.00 5.31
C TRP A 547 6.09 -7.79 5.79
N GLY A 548 6.75 -6.64 5.95
CA GLY A 548 6.17 -5.47 6.59
C GLY A 548 5.89 -5.72 8.06
N MET A 549 6.78 -6.39 8.77
CA MET A 549 6.69 -6.62 10.21
C MET A 549 7.66 -5.67 10.94
N PRO A 550 7.16 -4.75 11.78
CA PRO A 550 8.00 -3.84 12.55
C PRO A 550 8.96 -4.55 13.51
N ILE A 551 10.15 -3.96 13.67
CA ILE A 551 11.18 -4.37 14.64
C ILE A 551 11.30 -3.28 15.70
N GLY A 552 11.28 -3.67 16.96
CA GLY A 552 11.60 -2.79 18.08
C GLY A 552 12.88 -3.22 18.76
N GLU A 553 13.72 -2.25 19.12
CA GLU A 553 15.02 -2.50 19.76
C GLU A 553 15.16 -1.67 21.02
N LEU A 554 15.95 -2.17 21.97
CA LEU A 554 16.25 -1.53 23.25
C LEU A 554 15.00 -1.22 24.08
N TRP A 555 13.99 -2.08 24.04
CA TRP A 555 12.81 -1.92 24.89
C TRP A 555 13.14 -2.24 26.35
N ASN A 556 12.59 -1.46 27.27
CA ASN A 556 12.74 -1.71 28.70
C ASN A 556 11.81 -2.84 29.15
N LEU A 557 12.32 -4.07 29.12
CA LEU A 557 11.55 -5.26 29.49
C LEU A 557 11.82 -5.75 30.93
N GLU A 558 12.71 -5.09 31.68
CA GLU A 558 13.06 -5.51 33.06
C GLU A 558 11.86 -5.38 34.01
N THR A 559 11.30 -4.17 34.10
CA THR A 559 10.12 -3.90 34.95
C THR A 559 8.89 -4.67 34.47
N LEU A 560 8.76 -4.88 33.16
CA LEU A 560 7.67 -5.67 32.60
C LEU A 560 7.77 -7.14 33.03
N ALA A 561 8.97 -7.72 33.01
CA ALA A 561 9.19 -9.10 33.43
C ALA A 561 8.90 -9.28 34.94
N GLU A 562 9.23 -8.30 35.76
CA GLU A 562 8.85 -8.28 37.19
C GLU A 562 7.33 -8.27 37.37
N MET A 563 6.64 -7.36 36.67
CA MET A 563 5.17 -7.27 36.68
C MET A 563 4.53 -8.59 36.22
N CYS A 564 5.02 -9.21 35.15
CA CYS A 564 4.50 -10.48 34.65
C CYS A 564 4.65 -11.60 35.69
N ARG A 565 5.78 -11.66 36.39
CA ARG A 565 6.02 -12.65 37.46
C ARG A 565 5.13 -12.42 38.66
N GLU A 566 4.95 -11.16 39.09
CA GLU A 566 4.07 -10.81 40.20
C GLU A 566 2.61 -11.21 39.92
N LYS A 567 2.12 -10.90 38.72
CA LYS A 567 0.74 -11.23 38.32
C LYS A 567 0.55 -12.68 37.87
N GLY A 568 1.64 -13.43 37.68
CA GLY A 568 1.59 -14.77 37.10
C GLY A 568 1.01 -14.81 35.68
N ARG A 569 1.20 -13.72 34.91
CA ARG A 569 0.59 -13.52 33.59
C ARG A 569 1.58 -12.84 32.64
N TRP A 570 1.73 -13.39 31.45
CA TRP A 570 2.71 -12.93 30.43
C TRP A 570 2.07 -12.26 29.21
N GLU A 571 0.79 -11.91 29.32
CA GLU A 571 -0.01 -11.26 28.29
C GLU A 571 -0.68 -10.00 28.85
N PHE A 572 -0.69 -8.92 28.07
CA PHE A 572 -1.13 -7.59 28.48
C PHE A 572 -1.55 -6.77 27.24
N LEU A 573 -2.20 -5.62 27.46
CA LEU A 573 -2.42 -4.66 26.39
C LEU A 573 -1.15 -3.83 26.19
N VAL A 574 -0.61 -3.78 24.98
CA VAL A 574 0.44 -2.85 24.59
C VAL A 574 -0.20 -1.66 23.88
N VAL A 575 0.17 -0.46 24.30
CA VAL A 575 -0.14 0.79 23.62
C VAL A 575 1.18 1.47 23.28
N SER A 576 1.45 1.70 22.01
CA SER A 576 2.61 2.42 21.51
C SER A 576 2.17 3.46 20.49
N LYS A 577 2.66 4.69 20.65
CA LYS A 577 2.31 5.82 19.79
C LYS A 577 3.58 6.48 19.27
N PRO A 578 4.08 6.04 18.11
CA PRO A 578 5.17 6.71 17.41
C PRO A 578 4.87 8.20 17.20
N VAL A 579 5.94 9.00 17.24
CA VAL A 579 5.89 10.43 16.91
C VAL A 579 5.52 10.60 15.44
N ASP A 580 4.60 11.51 15.16
CA ASP A 580 4.12 11.81 13.80
C ASP A 580 5.14 12.68 13.06
N VAL A 581 6.24 12.06 12.63
CA VAL A 581 7.28 12.69 11.81
C VAL A 581 7.01 12.33 10.35
N PRO A 582 6.58 13.27 9.50
CA PRO A 582 6.29 13.00 8.09
C PRO A 582 7.49 12.38 7.37
N GLY A 583 7.33 11.16 6.83
CA GLY A 583 8.42 10.45 6.17
C GLY A 583 9.53 9.96 7.10
N GLY A 584 9.32 9.95 8.41
CA GLY A 584 10.33 9.48 9.37
C GLY A 584 10.72 8.01 9.13
N VAL A 585 12.01 7.70 9.34
CA VAL A 585 12.56 6.35 9.15
C VAL A 585 12.23 5.40 10.30
N GLY A 586 12.19 5.93 11.52
CA GLY A 586 11.86 5.23 12.74
C GLY A 586 11.39 6.23 13.79
N SER A 587 11.02 5.76 14.97
CA SER A 587 10.56 6.63 16.05
C SER A 587 10.79 5.97 17.40
N LEU A 588 10.76 6.78 18.45
CA LEU A 588 10.62 6.27 19.80
C LEU A 588 9.28 5.50 19.92
N PRO A 589 9.23 4.41 20.69
CA PRO A 589 8.02 3.63 20.77
C PRO A 589 6.94 4.34 21.60
N ASN A 590 7.31 5.11 22.63
CA ASN A 590 6.36 5.76 23.55
C ASN A 590 5.31 4.72 24.00
N ALA A 591 5.83 3.65 24.60
CA ALA A 591 5.12 2.40 24.76
C ALA A 591 4.85 2.07 26.23
N VAL A 592 3.64 1.60 26.49
CA VAL A 592 3.21 1.12 27.80
C VAL A 592 2.54 -0.25 27.69
N ALA A 593 2.82 -1.12 28.65
CA ALA A 593 2.04 -2.33 28.92
C ALA A 593 1.01 -2.04 30.00
N ILE A 594 -0.22 -2.54 29.86
CA ILE A 594 -1.33 -2.31 30.78
C ILE A 594 -1.98 -3.66 31.18
N PHE A 595 -2.16 -3.85 32.49
CA PHE A 595 -2.63 -5.08 33.14
C PHE A 595 -4.03 -4.98 33.76
#